data_AF-A0A2V7QWL6-F1
#
_entry.id   AF-A0A2V7QWL6-F1
#
_cell.length_a   1.000
_cell.length_b   1.000
_cell.length_c   1.000
_cell.angle_alpha   90.00
_cell.angle_beta   90.00
_cell.angle_gamma   90.00
#
_symmetry.space_group_name_H-M   'P 1'
#
loop_
_entity.id
_entity.type
_entity.pdbx_description
1 polymer ?
#
loop_
_entity_poly.entity_id
_entity_poly.type
_entity_poly.pdbx_seq_one_letter_code
_entity_poly.pdbx_strand_id
1 'polypeptide(L)'
;MVTLFPEVFEAALAVSIPGRAAEQQLVRYRVVQLRSYTHDRHKTVDDYPYGGGAGMVLKPEPFFEAVEDLRVGPPIVLLSARGRRFTHRDAVRFAVGTELTLLCGHYKDVD
;
A
#
# COMPACT_ATOMS: atom_id res chain seq x y z
N MET A 1 2.37 -4.17 2.58
CA MET A 1 1.97 -2.77 2.31
C MET A 1 2.89 -2.22 1.24
N VAL A 2 2.33 -1.63 0.19
CA VAL A 2 3.09 -1.00 -0.89
C VAL A 2 2.81 0.51 -0.83
N THR A 3 3.84 1.32 -0.66
CA THR A 3 3.72 2.76 -0.34
C THR A 3 4.92 3.55 -0.86
N LEU A 4 4.75 4.86 -1.03
CA LEU A 4 5.85 5.78 -1.31
C LEU A 4 6.70 6.14 -0.09
N PHE A 5 6.16 5.92 1.12
CA PHE A 5 6.77 6.35 2.39
C PHE A 5 6.85 5.18 3.38
N PRO A 6 7.71 4.18 3.12
CA PRO A 6 7.82 3.01 3.98
C PRO A 6 8.22 3.36 5.41
N GLU A 7 9.10 4.35 5.59
CA GLU A 7 9.70 4.72 6.87
C GLU A 7 8.65 5.16 7.90
N VAL A 8 7.57 5.82 7.44
CA VAL A 8 6.45 6.26 8.30
C VAL A 8 5.73 5.06 8.91
N PHE A 9 5.48 4.02 8.10
CA PHE A 9 4.78 2.82 8.56
C PHE A 9 5.68 1.91 9.37
N GLU A 10 6.94 1.74 8.97
CA GLU A 10 7.91 0.95 9.71
C GLU A 10 8.09 1.51 11.14
N ALA A 11 8.26 2.83 11.28
CA ALA A 11 8.36 3.47 12.59
C ALA A 11 7.08 3.26 13.44
N ALA A 12 5.90 3.41 12.85
CA ALA A 12 4.63 3.24 13.56
C ALA A 12 4.37 1.77 13.95
N LEU A 13 4.79 0.81 13.13
CA LEU A 13 4.60 -0.62 13.36
C LEU A 13 5.66 -1.22 14.29
N ALA A 14 6.79 -0.53 14.52
CA ALA A 14 7.86 -0.99 15.40
C ALA A 14 7.58 -0.72 16.90
N VAL A 15 6.56 0.06 17.24
CA VAL A 15 6.30 0.48 18.62
C VAL A 15 5.06 -0.19 19.22
N SER A 16 4.99 -0.26 20.56
CA SER A 16 3.80 -0.70 21.32
C SER A 16 3.30 -2.11 20.94
N ILE A 17 1.98 -2.31 20.88
CA ILE A 17 1.34 -3.60 20.56
C ILE A 17 1.80 -4.16 19.20
N PRO A 18 1.80 -3.39 18.08
CA PRO A 18 2.32 -3.88 16.80
C PRO A 18 3.76 -4.38 16.87
N GLY A 19 4.65 -3.61 17.49
CA GLY A 19 6.06 -3.98 17.62
C GLY A 19 6.25 -5.29 18.39
N ARG A 20 5.62 -5.41 19.56
CA ARG A 20 5.66 -6.64 20.38
C ARG A 20 5.09 -7.85 19.64
N ALA A 21 4.03 -7.66 18.86
CA ALA A 21 3.45 -8.75 18.07
C ALA A 21 4.42 -9.25 16.98
N ALA A 22 5.17 -8.34 16.35
CA ALA A 22 6.21 -8.68 15.38
C ALA A 22 7.42 -9.37 16.04
N GLU A 23 7.89 -8.87 17.20
CA GLU A 23 8.97 -9.48 17.98
C GLU A 23 8.64 -10.91 18.41
N GLN A 24 7.39 -11.16 18.80
CA GLN A 24 6.88 -12.49 19.14
C GLN A 24 6.51 -13.33 17.91
N GLN A 25 6.79 -12.84 16.70
CA GLN A 25 6.52 -13.52 15.44
C GLN A 25 5.03 -13.88 15.22
N LEU A 26 4.11 -13.17 15.88
CA LEU A 26 2.66 -13.36 15.73
C LEU A 26 2.14 -12.71 14.43
N VAL A 27 2.90 -11.77 13.88
CA VAL A 27 2.59 -11.07 12.63
C VAL A 27 3.90 -10.70 11.93
N ARG A 28 3.86 -10.69 10.59
CA ARG A 28 4.97 -10.17 9.78
C ARG A 28 4.50 -8.96 8.99
N TYR A 29 5.14 -7.82 9.23
CA TYR A 29 4.93 -6.62 8.43
C TYR A 29 5.94 -6.59 7.27
N ARG A 30 5.45 -6.53 6.03
CA ARG A 30 6.27 -6.26 4.84
C ARG A 30 5.86 -4.89 4.30
N VAL A 31 6.71 -3.89 4.50
CA VAL A 31 6.51 -2.54 3.95
C VAL A 31 7.45 -2.38 2.76
N VAL A 32 6.90 -1.96 1.63
CA VAL A 32 7.59 -2.00 0.33
C VAL A 32 7.53 -0.62 -0.31
N GLN A 33 8.70 -0.14 -0.75
CA GLN A 33 8.86 1.12 -1.45
C GLN A 33 8.36 0.98 -2.90
N LEU A 34 7.26 1.66 -3.24
CA LEU A 34 6.68 1.63 -4.59
C LEU A 34 7.65 2.15 -5.66
N ARG A 35 8.49 3.14 -5.32
CA ARG A 35 9.51 3.68 -6.25
C ARG A 35 10.54 2.64 -6.70
N SER A 36 10.65 1.50 -6.02
CA SER A 36 11.55 0.41 -6.44
C SER A 36 11.04 -0.32 -7.68
N TYR A 37 9.76 -0.15 -8.05
CA TYR A 37 9.11 -0.74 -9.23
C TYR A 37 8.93 0.29 -10.35
N THR A 38 9.92 1.18 -10.50
CA THR A 38 9.95 2.19 -11.56
C THR A 38 11.25 2.02 -12.34
N HIS A 39 11.20 2.31 -13.64
CA HIS A 39 12.30 1.99 -14.57
C HIS A 39 13.00 3.22 -15.14
N ASP A 40 12.44 4.41 -14.92
CA ASP A 40 13.05 5.66 -15.36
C ASP A 40 14.06 6.18 -14.34
N ARG A 41 15.01 7.01 -14.81
CA ARG A 41 16.07 7.59 -13.97
C ARG A 41 15.53 8.37 -12.77
N HIS A 42 14.35 8.97 -12.88
CA HIS A 42 13.76 9.83 -11.85
C HIS A 42 12.84 9.08 -10.89
N LYS A 43 12.65 7.77 -11.10
CA LYS A 43 11.73 6.92 -10.31
C LYS A 43 10.33 7.51 -10.23
N THR A 44 9.80 7.85 -11.39
CA THR A 44 8.51 8.49 -11.60
C THR A 44 7.39 7.49 -11.29
N VAL A 45 6.49 7.86 -10.39
CA VAL A 45 5.39 7.01 -9.89
C VAL A 45 4.02 7.59 -10.20
N ASP A 46 3.99 8.76 -10.82
CA ASP A 46 2.81 9.55 -11.10
C ASP A 46 2.78 9.97 -12.57
N ASP A 47 1.58 10.27 -13.05
CA ASP A 47 1.34 10.76 -14.41
C ASP A 47 0.18 11.76 -14.43
N TYR A 48 0.02 12.45 -15.56
CA TYR A 48 -1.10 13.34 -15.79
C TYR A 48 -2.39 12.54 -15.98
N PRO A 49 -3.50 12.94 -15.34
CA PRO A 49 -4.78 12.29 -15.59
C PRO A 49 -5.25 12.53 -17.02
N TYR A 50 -5.78 11.51 -17.66
CA TYR A 50 -6.50 11.66 -18.92
C TYR A 50 -7.67 12.65 -18.75
N GLY A 51 -7.87 13.53 -19.74
CA GLY A 51 -8.86 14.62 -19.65
C GLY A 51 -8.36 15.89 -18.95
N GLY A 52 -7.12 15.89 -18.42
CA GLY A 52 -6.48 17.05 -17.83
C GLY A 52 -7.00 17.45 -16.44
N GLY A 53 -6.68 18.69 -16.03
CA GLY A 53 -6.95 19.21 -14.69
C GLY A 53 -5.70 19.30 -13.81
N ALA A 54 -5.80 20.02 -12.69
CA ALA A 54 -4.64 20.25 -11.81
C ALA A 54 -4.23 18.98 -11.05
N GLY A 55 -2.94 18.71 -10.86
CA GLY A 55 -2.44 17.60 -10.05
C GLY A 55 -2.23 16.29 -10.82
N MET A 56 -1.69 15.28 -10.13
CA MET A 56 -1.22 14.01 -10.71
C MET A 56 -2.02 12.82 -10.19
N VAL A 57 -1.96 11.69 -10.89
CA VAL A 57 -2.46 10.37 -10.47
C VAL A 57 -1.30 9.40 -10.37
N LEU A 58 -1.38 8.40 -9.49
CA LEU A 58 -0.39 7.33 -9.45
C LEU A 58 -0.49 6.46 -10.69
N LYS A 59 0.68 6.14 -11.24
CA LYS A 59 0.82 5.14 -12.28
C LYS A 59 0.42 3.76 -11.74
N PRO A 60 -0.41 3.00 -12.46
CA PRO A 60 -0.80 1.67 -12.04
C PRO A 60 0.35 0.66 -12.14
N GLU A 61 1.26 0.81 -13.12
CA GLU A 61 2.27 -0.19 -13.45
C GLU A 61 3.20 -0.55 -12.27
N PRO A 62 3.73 0.42 -11.49
CA PRO A 62 4.53 0.09 -10.31
C PRO A 62 3.77 -0.75 -9.27
N PHE A 63 2.44 -0.58 -9.14
CA PHE A 63 1.65 -1.42 -8.23
C PHE A 63 1.46 -2.84 -8.77
N PHE A 64 1.21 -2.98 -10.07
CA PHE A 64 1.09 -4.29 -10.70
C PHE A 64 2.40 -5.08 -10.56
N GLU A 65 3.51 -4.47 -10.92
CA GLU A 65 4.84 -5.09 -10.79
C GLU A 65 5.16 -5.46 -9.33
N ALA A 66 4.81 -4.59 -8.38
CA ALA A 66 4.96 -4.90 -6.96
C ALA A 66 4.10 -6.11 -6.56
N VAL A 67 2.82 -6.14 -6.94
CA VAL A 67 1.94 -7.26 -6.59
C VAL A 67 2.45 -8.59 -7.17
N GLU A 68 2.93 -8.59 -8.41
CA GLU A 68 3.47 -9.76 -9.09
C GLU A 68 4.79 -10.26 -8.47
N ASP A 69 5.76 -9.37 -8.26
CA ASP A 69 7.05 -9.69 -7.63
C ASP A 69 6.87 -10.22 -6.19
N LEU A 70 6.01 -9.57 -5.43
CA LEU A 70 5.75 -9.94 -4.04
C LEU A 70 4.93 -11.25 -3.92
N ARG A 71 4.33 -11.74 -5.01
CA ARG A 71 3.48 -12.93 -5.10
C ARG A 71 2.36 -12.93 -4.04
N VAL A 72 1.76 -11.77 -3.82
CA VAL A 72 0.75 -11.60 -2.76
C VAL A 72 -0.57 -12.28 -3.10
N GLY A 73 -1.21 -12.85 -2.08
CA GLY A 73 -2.56 -13.41 -2.19
C GLY A 73 -3.66 -12.38 -1.89
N PRO A 74 -4.93 -12.68 -2.25
CA PRO A 74 -6.05 -11.87 -1.81
C PRO A 74 -6.26 -12.02 -0.28
N PRO A 75 -6.80 -10.98 0.40
CA PRO A 75 -7.26 -9.71 -0.17
C PRO A 75 -6.14 -8.70 -0.43
N ILE A 76 -6.22 -8.07 -1.61
CA ILE A 76 -5.44 -6.88 -1.99
C ILE A 76 -6.40 -5.68 -1.96
N VAL A 77 -6.07 -4.65 -1.19
CA VAL A 77 -6.95 -3.49 -0.95
C VAL A 77 -6.22 -2.21 -1.33
N LEU A 78 -6.79 -1.46 -2.27
CA LEU A 78 -6.37 -0.10 -2.56
C LEU A 78 -7.03 0.86 -1.56
N LEU A 79 -6.20 1.65 -0.88
CA LEU A 79 -6.66 2.70 0.03
C LEU A 79 -6.95 3.98 -0.78
N SER A 80 -8.21 4.38 -0.83
CA SER A 80 -8.66 5.61 -1.49
C SER A 80 -9.79 6.28 -0.69
N ALA A 81 -9.83 7.62 -0.71
CA ALA A 81 -10.91 8.40 -0.13
C ALA A 81 -12.26 8.18 -0.83
N ARG A 82 -12.24 7.68 -2.08
CA ARG A 82 -13.44 7.27 -2.83
C ARG A 82 -13.92 5.86 -2.46
N GLY A 83 -13.12 5.12 -1.71
CA GLY A 83 -13.45 3.77 -1.25
C GLY A 83 -14.57 3.75 -0.23
N ARG A 84 -15.09 2.55 0.04
CA ARG A 84 -16.08 2.34 1.11
C ARG A 84 -15.47 2.72 2.46
N ARG A 85 -16.20 3.51 3.26
CA ARG A 85 -15.80 3.88 4.62
C ARG A 85 -15.47 2.62 5.43
N PHE A 86 -14.25 2.57 5.97
CA PHE A 86 -13.78 1.48 6.81
C PHE A 86 -14.52 1.48 8.16
N THR A 87 -15.02 0.32 8.58
CA THR A 87 -15.73 0.14 9.84
C THR A 87 -15.09 -0.97 10.66
N HIS A 88 -15.46 -1.08 11.94
CA HIS A 88 -14.99 -2.18 12.78
C HIS A 88 -15.35 -3.56 12.20
N ARG A 89 -16.48 -3.68 11.50
CA ARG A 89 -16.87 -4.92 10.80
C ARG A 89 -15.84 -5.32 9.73
N ASP A 90 -15.25 -4.35 9.05
CA ASP A 90 -14.19 -4.60 8.06
C ASP A 90 -12.90 -5.07 8.73
N ALA A 91 -12.54 -4.47 9.87
CA ALA A 91 -11.39 -4.90 10.68
C ALA A 91 -11.53 -6.36 11.12
N VAL A 92 -12.69 -6.73 11.68
CA VAL A 92 -12.99 -8.12 12.06
C VAL A 92 -12.91 -9.05 10.86
N ARG A 93 -13.50 -8.64 9.72
CA ARG A 93 -13.46 -9.44 8.49
C ARG A 93 -12.02 -9.71 8.02
N PHE A 94 -11.16 -8.70 8.02
CA PHE A 94 -9.77 -8.88 7.59
C PHE A 94 -8.92 -9.63 8.61
N ALA A 95 -9.21 -9.51 9.91
CA ALA A 95 -8.45 -10.18 10.98
C ALA A 95 -8.57 -11.72 10.97
N VAL A 96 -9.58 -12.28 10.30
CA VAL A 96 -9.73 -13.74 10.14
C VAL A 96 -8.80 -14.30 9.06
N GLY A 97 -8.30 -13.45 8.16
CA GLY A 97 -7.37 -13.85 7.10
C GLY A 97 -5.94 -14.03 7.61
N THR A 98 -5.13 -14.76 6.83
CA THR A 98 -3.70 -14.95 7.11
C THR A 98 -2.80 -13.93 6.42
N GLU A 99 -3.33 -13.21 5.42
CA GLU A 99 -2.63 -12.21 4.64
C GLU A 99 -3.56 -11.04 4.32
N LEU A 100 -3.02 -9.83 4.28
CA LEU A 100 -3.70 -8.63 3.82
C LEU A 100 -2.67 -7.72 3.15
N THR A 101 -2.88 -7.45 1.86
CA THR A 101 -2.05 -6.48 1.14
C THR A 101 -2.78 -5.15 1.03
N LEU A 102 -2.13 -4.08 1.49
CA LEU A 102 -2.60 -2.70 1.34
C LEU A 102 -1.74 -1.99 0.30
N LEU A 103 -2.40 -1.44 -0.73
CA LEU A 103 -1.80 -0.53 -1.69
C LEU A 103 -2.15 0.89 -1.23
N CYS A 104 -1.13 1.66 -0.85
CA CYS A 104 -1.32 3.01 -0.32
C CYS A 104 -1.38 4.01 -1.48
N GLY A 105 -2.58 4.50 -1.79
CA GLY A 105 -2.77 5.58 -2.75
C GLY A 105 -2.06 6.87 -2.31
N HIS A 106 -1.79 7.73 -3.29
CA HIS A 106 -1.22 9.07 -3.10
C HIS A 106 -1.77 9.99 -4.20
N TYR A 107 -1.43 11.28 -4.14
CA TYR A 107 -1.87 12.30 -5.10
C TYR A 107 -3.41 12.36 -5.18
N LYS A 108 -4.00 12.36 -6.38
CA LYS A 108 -5.46 12.39 -6.54
C LYS A 108 -6.12 11.03 -6.39
N ASP A 109 -5.50 9.98 -6.92
CA ASP A 109 -5.84 8.55 -6.79
C ASP A 109 -4.82 7.74 -7.61
N VAL A 110 -5.08 6.45 -7.81
CA VAL A 110 -4.44 5.60 -8.85
C VAL A 110 -5.30 5.61 -10.14
N ASP A 111 -4.68 5.58 -11.32
CA ASP A 111 -5.37 5.38 -12.62
C ASP A 111 -5.93 3.95 -12.76
#